data_AF-A0AAE3ZT31-F1
#
_entry.id   AF-A0AAE3ZT31-F1
#
_cell.length_a   1.000
_cell.length_b   1.000
_cell.length_c   1.000
_cell.angle_alpha   90.00
_cell.angle_beta   90.00
_cell.angle_gamma   90.00
#
_symmetry.space_group_name_H-M   'P 1'
#
loop_
_entity.id
_entity.type
_entity.pdbx_description
1 polymer ?
#
loop_
_entity_poly.entity_id
_entity_poly.type
_entity_poly.pdbx_seq_one_letter_code
_entity_poly.pdbx_strand_id
1 'polypeptide(L)'
;MRVLVDVGLQHGAEIDPTYLLIGHPVNGRIGTGRIGTVDVLADYSNRLMSLSVERTSTRRTGPIVEYNAGTCSVQLLNDDGLLDPFTIEQAGLTAPGVVLRIRLEHDGVTYPIWRGFVDTWIPSHDAPDHATVTITGTDGLGRLAGVPRLAAAVPVGEGDLSGARIHRILDTAGWPAEARKIAAGDTALRATDLAGNPLDEAQDVATAEIGELYVDAQGDIVFRSRHALLTDPRSSTSWATFGSNTAAGEIPYVGRPGISYDRMQMVNRVTVTRDGEDAALPVVEDAASIGRHGLHAIEETLPVTTDEAALGWARWILWQESEPEFRFTSLAIDARIDPDTVLPHAAGREIGDRITVVRRPPGGIVDQRDCFIRSISHTWSPPDRWQTTWGLQGADRYRFFVIGHPSQGVIGANVIAY
;
A
#
# COMPACT_ATOMS: atom_id res chain seq x y z
N MET A 1 4.30 -19.21 -17.59
CA MET A 1 4.39 -18.40 -16.36
C MET A 1 4.99 -19.30 -15.29
N ARG A 2 5.78 -18.78 -14.35
CA ARG A 2 6.25 -19.53 -13.18
C ARG A 2 6.13 -18.67 -11.94
N VAL A 3 5.41 -19.15 -10.92
CA VAL A 3 5.41 -18.49 -9.61
C VAL A 3 6.63 -18.98 -8.83
N LEU A 4 7.36 -18.04 -8.25
CA LEU A 4 8.51 -18.31 -7.40
C LEU A 4 8.14 -18.02 -5.94
N VAL A 5 8.31 -19.00 -5.08
CA VAL A 5 8.09 -18.86 -3.63
C VAL A 5 9.38 -19.21 -2.92
N ASP A 6 10.00 -18.21 -2.29
CA ASP A 6 11.20 -18.41 -1.49
C ASP A 6 10.92 -18.12 -0.02
N VAL A 7 11.39 -18.98 0.89
CA VAL A 7 11.27 -18.79 2.35
C VAL A 7 12.60 -19.02 3.04
N GLY A 8 12.93 -18.19 4.01
CA GLY A 8 14.10 -18.41 4.84
C GLY A 8 14.57 -17.16 5.59
N LEU A 9 15.83 -17.18 6.00
CA LEU A 9 16.45 -16.07 6.71
C LEU A 9 17.19 -15.17 5.71
N GLN A 10 16.99 -13.87 5.83
CA GLN A 10 17.63 -12.88 4.98
C GLN A 10 18.10 -11.70 5.85
N HIS A 11 19.21 -11.08 5.48
CA HIS A 11 19.59 -9.77 6.00
C HIS A 11 18.43 -8.78 5.75
N GLY A 12 17.89 -8.21 6.81
CA GLY A 12 16.73 -7.34 6.77
C GLY A 12 16.03 -7.24 8.11
N ALA A 13 14.74 -6.87 8.11
CA ALA A 13 14.01 -6.27 9.24
C ALA A 13 13.87 -7.10 10.54
N GLU A 14 14.56 -8.23 10.65
CA GLU A 14 14.97 -8.77 11.95
C GLU A 14 16.14 -9.73 11.74
N ILE A 15 17.36 -9.19 11.70
CA ILE A 15 18.50 -10.01 12.11
C ILE A 15 18.31 -10.24 13.60
N ASP A 16 18.29 -11.49 14.04
CA ASP A 16 18.52 -11.81 15.45
C ASP A 16 19.79 -11.05 15.88
N PRO A 17 19.70 -10.07 16.80
CA PRO A 17 20.81 -9.18 17.15
C PRO A 17 22.00 -9.95 17.72
N THR A 18 21.84 -11.24 17.98
CA THR A 18 22.92 -12.14 18.33
C THR A 18 23.78 -12.57 17.15
N TYR A 19 23.51 -12.24 15.88
CA TYR A 19 24.40 -12.58 14.75
C TYR A 19 25.41 -11.48 14.40
N LEU A 20 26.63 -11.90 14.04
CA LEU A 20 27.71 -11.02 13.59
C LEU A 20 27.43 -10.52 12.17
N LEU A 21 27.38 -9.20 12.01
CA LEU A 21 27.18 -8.55 10.73
C LEU A 21 28.35 -7.63 10.36
N ILE A 22 29.19 -8.10 9.44
CA ILE A 22 30.39 -7.36 9.03
C ILE A 22 30.00 -5.97 8.50
N GLY A 23 30.56 -4.92 9.10
CA GLY A 23 30.30 -3.52 8.72
C GLY A 23 29.17 -2.82 9.49
N HIS A 24 28.41 -3.52 10.34
CA HIS A 24 27.32 -2.92 11.11
C HIS A 24 27.81 -2.28 12.43
N PRO A 25 27.35 -1.07 12.80
CA PRO A 25 27.88 -0.32 13.95
C PRO A 25 27.65 -0.99 15.32
N VAL A 26 26.59 -1.80 15.45
CA VAL A 26 26.23 -2.54 16.67
C VAL A 26 26.61 -4.02 16.55
N ASN A 27 25.98 -4.73 15.60
CA ASN A 27 26.15 -6.17 15.36
C ASN A 27 27.44 -6.58 14.62
N GLY A 28 28.31 -5.64 14.21
CA GLY A 28 29.59 -5.94 13.52
C GLY A 28 30.80 -6.14 14.42
N ARG A 29 30.60 -6.16 15.75
CA ARG A 29 31.67 -6.37 16.72
C ARG A 29 32.07 -7.85 16.76
N ILE A 30 33.32 -8.12 16.38
CA ILE A 30 33.90 -9.47 16.46
C ILE A 30 33.85 -9.96 17.91
N GLY A 31 33.31 -11.17 18.13
CA GLY A 31 33.24 -11.81 19.44
C GLY A 31 31.96 -11.57 20.25
N THR A 32 31.00 -10.78 19.73
CA THR A 32 29.69 -10.58 20.39
C THR A 32 28.55 -11.25 19.64
N GLY A 33 28.69 -11.47 18.33
CA GLY A 33 27.69 -12.12 17.49
C GLY A 33 28.07 -13.55 17.09
N ARG A 34 27.07 -14.43 16.99
CA ARG A 34 27.08 -15.75 16.33
C ARG A 34 27.41 -15.57 14.86
N ILE A 35 28.23 -16.47 14.32
CA ILE A 35 28.56 -16.51 12.89
C ILE A 35 27.49 -17.36 12.20
N GLY A 36 26.85 -16.84 11.15
CA GLY A 36 25.81 -17.53 10.36
C GLY A 36 25.84 -17.16 8.88
N THR A 37 25.21 -17.96 8.02
CA THR A 37 25.00 -17.67 6.60
C THR A 37 23.86 -16.68 6.44
N VAL A 38 24.12 -15.51 5.85
CA VAL A 38 23.27 -14.31 6.04
C VAL A 38 22.08 -14.21 5.09
N ASP A 39 21.98 -15.01 4.02
CA ASP A 39 20.84 -15.00 3.09
C ASP A 39 20.61 -16.40 2.54
N VAL A 40 19.74 -17.17 3.18
CA VAL A 40 19.34 -18.49 2.68
C VAL A 40 17.83 -18.48 2.52
N LEU A 41 17.38 -18.03 1.35
CA LEU A 41 16.00 -18.22 0.91
C LEU A 41 15.93 -19.54 0.12
N ALA A 42 15.21 -20.52 0.66
CA ALA A 42 14.98 -21.80 0.00
C ALA A 42 13.80 -21.69 -0.98
N ASP A 43 13.98 -22.24 -2.18
CA ASP A 43 12.94 -22.27 -3.23
C ASP A 43 11.93 -23.40 -2.95
N TYR A 44 10.68 -23.02 -2.70
CA TYR A 44 9.53 -23.90 -2.49
C TYR A 44 8.54 -23.91 -3.67
N SER A 45 8.89 -23.32 -4.80
CA SER A 45 8.00 -23.13 -5.96
C SER A 45 7.42 -24.43 -6.49
N ASN A 46 8.19 -25.52 -6.46
CA ASN A 46 7.76 -26.84 -6.96
C ASN A 46 6.70 -27.51 -6.07
N ARG A 47 6.43 -26.96 -4.88
CA ARG A 47 5.40 -27.45 -3.96
C ARG A 47 4.13 -26.61 -4.00
N LEU A 48 4.11 -25.52 -4.75
CA LEU A 48 3.03 -24.53 -4.69
C LEU A 48 1.69 -25.12 -5.17
N MET A 49 0.68 -25.07 -4.29
CA MET A 49 -0.67 -25.56 -4.54
C MET A 49 -1.67 -24.42 -4.73
N SER A 50 -1.52 -23.33 -3.98
CA SER A 50 -2.29 -22.10 -4.17
C SER A 50 -1.58 -20.92 -3.51
N LEU A 51 -1.89 -19.70 -3.96
CA LEU A 51 -1.53 -18.50 -3.22
C LEU A 51 -2.64 -17.45 -3.27
N SER A 52 -2.68 -16.63 -2.23
CA SER A 52 -3.38 -15.34 -2.22
C SER A 52 -2.49 -14.27 -1.62
N VAL A 53 -2.48 -13.08 -2.21
CA VAL A 53 -1.79 -11.89 -1.70
C VAL A 53 -2.80 -10.77 -1.65
N GLU A 54 -2.85 -10.05 -0.54
CA GLU A 54 -3.77 -8.93 -0.31
C GLU A 54 -2.97 -7.72 0.16
N ARG A 55 -2.93 -6.65 -0.63
CA ARG A 55 -2.38 -5.35 -0.27
C ARG A 55 -3.53 -4.37 -0.27
N THR A 56 -4.12 -4.17 0.90
CA THR A 56 -5.43 -3.52 1.03
C THR A 56 -5.32 -2.08 1.52
N SER A 57 -6.34 -1.31 1.19
CA SER A 57 -6.49 0.05 1.69
C SER A 57 -7.92 0.27 2.15
N THR A 58 -8.09 1.01 3.22
CA THR A 58 -9.38 1.52 3.66
C THR A 58 -9.47 2.98 3.30
N ARG A 59 -10.53 3.36 2.60
CA ARG A 59 -10.83 4.77 2.41
C ARG A 59 -11.53 5.29 3.67
N ARG A 60 -10.83 6.09 4.47
CA ARG A 60 -11.47 6.87 5.54
C ARG A 60 -12.46 7.83 4.88
N THR A 61 -13.45 8.30 5.63
CA THR A 61 -14.42 9.30 5.13
C THR A 61 -13.68 10.43 4.40
N GLY A 62 -13.99 10.65 3.13
CA GLY A 62 -13.30 11.63 2.28
C GLY A 62 -12.27 11.03 1.30
N PRO A 63 -11.27 11.80 0.84
CA PRO A 63 -10.25 11.33 -0.11
C PRO A 63 -9.08 10.56 0.54
N ILE A 64 -9.04 10.47 1.87
CA ILE A 64 -7.94 9.88 2.64
C ILE A 64 -7.94 8.37 2.46
N VAL A 65 -6.79 7.84 2.07
CA VAL A 65 -6.57 6.40 1.90
C VAL A 65 -5.57 5.96 2.96
N GLU A 66 -6.01 5.09 3.85
CA GLU A 66 -5.16 4.43 4.82
C GLU A 66 -4.84 3.03 4.30
N TYR A 67 -3.56 2.67 4.22
CA TYR A 67 -3.15 1.34 3.77
C TYR A 67 -2.93 0.45 4.98
N ASN A 68 -3.48 -0.76 4.91
CA ASN A 68 -3.30 -1.76 5.95
C ASN A 68 -2.05 -2.60 5.64
N ALA A 69 -1.57 -3.33 6.65
CA ALA A 69 -0.56 -4.35 6.42
C ALA A 69 -1.03 -5.37 5.37
N GLY A 70 -0.23 -5.55 4.33
CA GLY A 70 -0.47 -6.53 3.31
C GLY A 70 -0.24 -7.94 3.86
N THR A 71 -1.07 -8.87 3.44
CA THR A 71 -1.01 -10.27 3.88
C THR A 71 -0.83 -11.22 2.70
N CYS A 72 -0.32 -12.40 2.98
CA CYS A 72 -0.32 -13.50 2.03
C CYS A 72 -0.69 -14.83 2.69
N SER A 73 -1.17 -15.75 1.87
CA SER A 73 -1.39 -17.16 2.20
C SER A 73 -0.84 -18.00 1.07
N VAL A 74 0.02 -18.96 1.39
CA VAL A 74 0.69 -19.83 0.43
C VAL A 74 0.53 -21.27 0.87
N GLN A 75 -0.16 -22.09 0.08
CA GLN A 75 -0.31 -23.50 0.36
C GLN A 75 0.73 -24.31 -0.41
N LEU A 76 1.45 -25.18 0.29
CA LEU A 76 2.51 -26.03 -0.23
C LEU A 76 2.19 -27.51 -0.03
N LEU A 77 2.56 -28.34 -1.00
CA LEU A 77 2.55 -29.80 -0.90
C LEU A 77 3.63 -30.30 0.06
N ASN A 78 3.25 -31.24 0.94
CA ASN A 78 4.11 -31.78 1.99
C ASN A 78 4.01 -33.31 2.12
N ASP A 79 3.76 -34.03 1.03
CA ASP A 79 3.64 -35.49 1.05
C ASP A 79 4.94 -36.21 1.50
N ASP A 80 6.09 -35.53 1.45
CA ASP A 80 7.40 -36.03 1.90
C ASP A 80 7.76 -35.65 3.36
N GLY A 81 6.90 -34.89 4.04
CA GLY A 81 7.08 -34.49 5.44
C GLY A 81 8.20 -33.47 5.70
N LEU A 82 8.80 -32.88 4.66
CA LEU A 82 9.90 -31.91 4.82
C LEU A 82 9.46 -30.56 5.41
N LEU A 83 8.17 -30.26 5.37
CA LEU A 83 7.54 -29.09 6.00
C LEU A 83 6.77 -29.48 7.28
N ASP A 84 7.05 -30.64 7.86
CA ASP A 84 6.54 -30.98 9.20
C ASP A 84 7.03 -29.95 10.24
N PRO A 85 6.21 -29.56 11.24
CA PRO A 85 6.60 -28.60 12.27
C PRO A 85 7.96 -28.87 12.93
N PHE A 86 8.31 -30.13 13.20
CA PHE A 86 9.60 -30.47 13.82
C PHE A 86 10.77 -30.24 12.86
N THR A 87 10.57 -30.46 11.55
CA THR A 87 11.57 -30.19 10.52
C THR A 87 11.76 -28.69 10.33
N ILE A 88 10.67 -27.91 10.32
CA ILE A 88 10.68 -26.45 10.22
C ILE A 88 11.41 -25.84 11.42
N GLU A 89 11.13 -26.34 12.63
CA GLU A 89 11.80 -25.89 13.86
C GLU A 89 13.30 -26.20 13.81
N GLN A 90 13.70 -27.40 13.40
CA GLN A 90 15.11 -27.77 13.25
C GLN A 90 15.83 -26.93 12.18
N ALA A 91 15.11 -26.50 11.14
CA ALA A 91 15.61 -25.58 10.13
C ALA A 91 15.66 -24.12 10.59
N GLY A 92 15.16 -23.79 11.78
CA GLY A 92 15.09 -22.42 12.31
C GLY A 92 14.06 -21.53 11.62
N LEU A 93 13.12 -22.12 10.88
CA LEU A 93 12.10 -21.40 10.08
C LEU A 93 10.85 -21.01 10.91
N THR A 94 10.90 -21.19 12.23
CA THR A 94 9.91 -20.71 13.20
C THR A 94 10.38 -19.47 13.98
N ALA A 95 11.63 -19.03 13.79
CA ALA A 95 12.16 -17.85 14.45
C ALA A 95 11.49 -16.56 13.93
N PRO A 96 11.41 -15.50 14.75
CA PRO A 96 11.10 -14.16 14.25
C PRO A 96 12.03 -13.78 13.10
N GLY A 97 11.51 -13.04 12.12
CA GLY A 97 12.31 -12.56 10.98
C GLY A 97 12.42 -13.53 9.79
N VAL A 98 11.72 -14.68 9.80
CA VAL A 98 11.62 -15.55 8.62
C VAL A 98 10.89 -14.81 7.50
N VAL A 99 11.61 -14.59 6.39
CA VAL A 99 11.12 -13.87 5.21
C VAL A 99 10.42 -14.85 4.28
N LEU A 100 9.27 -14.41 3.76
CA LEU A 100 8.60 -15.03 2.63
C LEU A 100 8.61 -14.04 1.46
N ARG A 101 9.05 -14.51 0.29
CA ARG A 101 9.11 -13.73 -0.93
C ARG A 101 8.40 -14.45 -2.07
N ILE A 102 7.49 -13.74 -2.72
CA ILE A 102 6.72 -14.21 -3.86
C ILE A 102 7.10 -13.37 -5.08
N ARG A 103 7.49 -14.06 -6.16
CA ARG A 103 7.78 -13.44 -7.45
C ARG A 103 7.05 -14.17 -8.56
N LEU A 104 6.84 -13.49 -9.67
CA LEU A 104 6.25 -14.06 -10.87
C LEU A 104 7.23 -13.95 -12.03
N GLU A 105 7.51 -15.04 -12.71
CA GLU A 105 8.31 -15.06 -13.93
C GLU A 105 7.43 -15.29 -15.16
N HIS A 106 7.57 -14.42 -16.15
CA HIS A 106 6.93 -14.54 -17.45
C HIS A 106 7.79 -13.88 -18.52
N ASP A 107 7.97 -14.60 -19.63
CA ASP A 107 8.79 -14.18 -20.79
C ASP A 107 10.18 -13.63 -20.42
N GLY A 108 10.86 -14.31 -19.48
CA GLY A 108 12.19 -13.92 -19.01
C GLY A 108 12.23 -12.69 -18.09
N VAL A 109 11.08 -12.09 -17.76
CA VAL A 109 10.95 -10.99 -16.79
C VAL A 109 10.47 -11.54 -15.45
N THR A 110 11.14 -11.14 -14.37
CA THR A 110 10.73 -11.45 -13.00
C THR A 110 10.09 -10.22 -12.36
N TYR A 111 8.82 -10.35 -11.97
CA TYR A 111 8.05 -9.35 -11.26
C TYR A 111 8.04 -9.66 -9.76
N PRO A 112 8.37 -8.70 -8.89
CA PRO A 112 8.07 -8.84 -7.47
C PRO A 112 6.55 -8.82 -7.27
N ILE A 113 6.03 -9.70 -6.43
CA ILE A 113 4.59 -9.72 -6.10
C ILE A 113 4.38 -9.31 -4.66
N TRP A 114 5.13 -9.93 -3.74
CA TRP A 114 4.99 -9.69 -2.32
C TRP A 114 6.27 -10.10 -1.58
N ARG A 115 6.61 -9.34 -0.54
CA ARG A 115 7.65 -9.71 0.40
C ARG A 115 7.23 -9.27 1.80
N GLY A 116 7.41 -10.16 2.76
CA GLY A 116 7.09 -9.90 4.15
C GLY A 116 7.63 -11.02 5.03
N PHE A 117 6.97 -11.24 6.16
CA PHE A 117 7.41 -12.16 7.20
C PHE A 117 6.39 -13.27 7.40
N VAL A 118 6.87 -14.47 7.71
CA VAL A 118 6.01 -15.60 8.04
C VAL A 118 5.43 -15.38 9.44
N ASP A 119 4.10 -15.47 9.55
CA ASP A 119 3.37 -15.41 10.81
C ASP A 119 3.11 -16.81 11.37
N THR A 120 2.70 -17.75 10.51
CA THR A 120 2.30 -19.10 10.95
C THR A 120 2.49 -20.12 9.84
N TRP A 121 2.90 -21.33 10.24
CA TRP A 121 2.89 -22.54 9.42
C TRP A 121 1.73 -23.42 9.91
N ILE A 122 0.79 -23.74 9.03
CA ILE A 122 -0.45 -24.48 9.36
C ILE A 122 -0.44 -25.81 8.60
N PRO A 123 -0.06 -26.94 9.24
CA PRO A 123 -0.09 -28.25 8.61
C PRO A 123 -1.52 -28.75 8.45
N SER A 124 -1.79 -29.46 7.35
CA SER A 124 -3.03 -30.20 7.11
C SER A 124 -2.74 -31.56 6.47
N HIS A 125 -3.61 -32.54 6.73
CA HIS A 125 -3.59 -33.84 6.06
C HIS A 125 -5.01 -34.20 5.66
N ASP A 126 -5.28 -34.27 4.36
CA ASP A 126 -6.62 -34.54 3.83
C ASP A 126 -6.80 -36.01 3.44
N ALA A 127 -5.69 -36.77 3.34
CA ALA A 127 -5.66 -38.20 3.11
C ALA A 127 -4.37 -38.82 3.70
N PRO A 128 -4.27 -40.15 3.86
CA PRO A 128 -3.08 -40.80 4.44
C PRO A 128 -1.75 -40.46 3.74
N ASP A 129 -1.81 -40.29 2.42
CA ASP A 129 -0.65 -39.98 1.56
C ASP A 129 -0.72 -38.56 0.98
N HIS A 130 -1.57 -37.69 1.53
CA HIS A 130 -1.70 -36.31 1.07
C HIS A 130 -1.65 -35.31 2.22
N ALA A 131 -0.56 -34.56 2.30
CA ALA A 131 -0.32 -33.54 3.29
C ALA A 131 0.00 -32.19 2.65
N THR A 132 -0.44 -31.12 3.28
CA THR A 132 -0.15 -29.74 2.87
C THR A 132 0.29 -28.91 4.06
N VAL A 133 0.95 -27.79 3.79
CA VAL A 133 1.24 -26.77 4.79
C VAL A 133 0.87 -25.41 4.22
N THR A 134 0.08 -24.64 4.97
CA THR A 134 -0.24 -23.25 4.61
C THR A 134 0.63 -22.31 5.41
N ILE A 135 1.36 -21.46 4.70
CA ILE A 135 2.15 -20.37 5.27
C ILE A 135 1.30 -19.11 5.20
N THR A 136 1.06 -18.44 6.33
CA THR A 136 0.51 -17.08 6.35
C THR A 136 1.62 -16.10 6.67
N GLY A 137 1.52 -14.90 6.13
CA GLY A 137 2.50 -13.85 6.41
C GLY A 137 1.96 -12.45 6.26
N THR A 138 2.61 -11.52 6.96
CA THR A 138 2.29 -10.10 6.96
C THR A 138 3.52 -9.29 6.53
N ASP A 139 3.29 -8.20 5.80
CA ASP A 139 4.35 -7.32 5.33
C ASP A 139 4.95 -6.45 6.45
N GLY A 140 5.83 -5.52 6.06
CA GLY A 140 6.55 -4.68 7.01
C GLY A 140 5.66 -3.80 7.90
N LEU A 141 4.43 -3.44 7.49
CA LEU A 141 3.56 -2.62 8.34
C LEU A 141 3.07 -3.41 9.55
N GLY A 142 2.78 -4.71 9.39
CA GLY A 142 2.37 -5.55 10.53
C GLY A 142 3.47 -5.70 11.56
N ARG A 143 4.73 -5.70 11.11
CA ARG A 143 5.90 -5.70 11.99
C ARG A 143 6.09 -4.37 12.68
N LEU A 144 5.96 -3.27 11.94
CA LEU A 144 6.04 -1.92 12.49
C LEU A 144 5.00 -1.73 13.60
N ALA A 145 3.76 -2.18 13.40
CA ALA A 145 2.69 -2.10 14.39
C ALA A 145 3.02 -2.81 15.73
N GLY A 146 3.90 -3.82 15.71
CA GLY A 146 4.28 -4.59 16.88
C GLY A 146 5.46 -4.00 17.68
N VAL A 147 6.10 -2.93 17.22
CA VAL A 147 7.31 -2.39 17.86
C VAL A 147 6.94 -1.44 19.00
N PRO A 148 7.27 -1.77 20.27
CA PRO A 148 7.05 -0.87 21.38
C PRO A 148 8.08 0.27 21.35
N ARG A 149 7.62 1.52 21.46
CA ARG A 149 8.48 2.69 21.64
C ARG A 149 8.18 3.39 22.95
N LEU A 150 9.23 3.81 23.64
CA LEU A 150 9.15 4.63 24.84
C LEU A 150 9.19 6.10 24.44
N ALA A 151 8.46 6.94 25.19
CA ALA A 151 8.49 8.38 25.02
C ALA A 151 9.91 8.93 25.16
N ALA A 152 10.32 9.78 24.23
CA ALA A 152 11.51 10.59 24.33
C ALA A 152 11.36 11.57 25.51
N ALA A 153 12.43 11.78 26.27
CA ALA A 153 12.42 12.67 27.43
C ALA A 153 12.15 14.15 27.07
N VAL A 154 12.43 14.54 25.83
CA VAL A 154 12.16 15.87 25.28
C VAL A 154 11.52 15.67 23.91
N PRO A 155 10.39 16.35 23.60
CA PRO A 155 9.81 16.31 22.27
C PRO A 155 10.80 16.72 21.19
N VAL A 156 10.79 16.02 20.06
CA VAL A 156 11.72 16.19 18.95
C VAL A 156 11.00 16.45 17.64
N GLY A 157 11.71 17.03 16.67
CA GLY A 157 11.23 17.15 15.30
C GLY A 157 10.24 18.27 15.05
N GLU A 158 10.26 19.35 15.83
CA GLU A 158 9.49 20.57 15.53
C GLU A 158 9.86 21.09 14.13
N GLY A 159 8.87 21.24 13.25
CA GLY A 159 9.07 21.64 11.87
C GLY A 159 9.61 20.54 10.94
N ASP A 160 9.73 19.29 11.40
CA ASP A 160 10.04 18.16 10.52
C ASP A 160 9.02 18.13 9.37
N LEU A 161 9.49 18.06 8.13
CA LEU A 161 8.61 17.68 7.02
C LEU A 161 8.17 16.22 7.20
N SER A 162 6.99 15.88 6.68
CA SER A 162 6.37 14.57 6.86
C SER A 162 7.30 13.38 6.53
N GLY A 163 8.12 13.47 5.49
CA GLY A 163 9.13 12.46 5.18
C GLY A 163 10.23 12.34 6.22
N ALA A 164 10.73 13.47 6.72
CA ALA A 164 11.73 13.49 7.81
C ALA A 164 11.15 12.89 9.11
N ARG A 165 9.87 13.17 9.40
CA ARG A 165 9.18 12.55 10.54
C ARG A 165 9.04 11.03 10.37
N ILE A 166 8.68 10.55 9.18
CA ILE A 166 8.59 9.10 8.92
C ILE A 166 9.97 8.44 9.08
N HIS A 167 11.05 9.05 8.58
CA HIS A 167 12.39 8.54 8.85
C HIS A 167 12.69 8.40 10.34
N ARG A 168 12.36 9.42 11.13
CA ARG A 168 12.56 9.41 12.59
C ARG A 168 11.77 8.30 13.28
N ILE A 169 10.50 8.13 12.91
CA ILE A 169 9.66 7.04 13.42
C ILE A 169 10.30 5.69 13.12
N LEU A 170 10.69 5.47 11.85
CA LEU A 170 11.33 4.24 11.40
C LEU A 170 12.70 3.99 12.06
N ASP A 171 13.49 5.04 12.33
CA ASP A 171 14.74 4.94 13.08
C ASP A 171 14.49 4.45 14.51
N THR A 172 13.50 5.02 15.20
CA THR A 172 13.14 4.58 16.56
C THR A 172 12.55 3.18 16.62
N ALA A 173 11.91 2.74 15.53
CA ALA A 173 11.42 1.38 15.40
C ALA A 173 12.51 0.38 14.96
N GLY A 174 13.75 0.84 14.74
CA GLY A 174 14.85 -0.02 14.28
C GLY A 174 14.70 -0.52 12.84
N TRP A 175 13.85 0.12 12.02
CA TRP A 175 13.66 -0.27 10.63
C TRP A 175 14.94 0.03 9.81
N PRO A 176 15.42 -0.84 8.92
CA PRO A 176 16.65 -0.55 8.15
C PRO A 176 16.47 0.62 7.18
N ALA A 177 17.52 1.37 6.88
CA ALA A 177 17.44 2.54 5.99
C ALA A 177 17.30 2.14 4.51
N GLU A 178 17.90 1.02 4.14
CA GLU A 178 17.84 0.41 2.81
C GLU A 178 16.45 -0.14 2.45
N ALA A 179 15.59 -0.37 3.43
CA ALA A 179 14.22 -0.85 3.25
C ALA A 179 13.16 0.27 3.29
N ARG A 180 13.57 1.49 2.90
CA ARG A 180 12.75 2.70 2.96
C ARG A 180 12.79 3.44 1.63
N LYS A 181 11.62 3.86 1.14
CA LYS A 181 11.44 4.73 -0.03
C LYS A 181 10.54 5.89 0.36
N ILE A 182 11.12 6.89 1.02
CA ILE A 182 10.38 7.96 1.68
C ILE A 182 10.61 9.28 0.92
N ALA A 183 9.54 9.86 0.38
CA ALA A 183 9.57 11.20 -0.18
C ALA A 183 9.79 12.24 0.93
N ALA A 184 10.37 13.40 0.60
CA ALA A 184 10.62 14.46 1.59
C ALA A 184 9.32 14.97 2.25
N GLY A 185 8.24 15.07 1.46
CA GLY A 185 6.95 15.59 1.91
C GLY A 185 6.92 17.12 2.06
N ASP A 186 5.72 17.68 2.22
CA ASP A 186 5.50 19.12 2.20
C ASP A 186 4.86 19.66 3.50
N THR A 187 4.22 18.80 4.30
CA THR A 187 3.63 19.20 5.59
C THR A 187 4.71 19.33 6.66
N ALA A 188 4.84 20.51 7.27
CA ALA A 188 5.64 20.74 8.48
C ALA A 188 4.86 20.36 9.75
N LEU A 189 5.46 19.52 10.58
CA LEU A 189 4.81 18.88 11.74
C LEU A 189 5.31 19.42 13.08
N ARG A 190 4.44 19.37 14.09
CA ARG A 190 4.79 19.69 15.48
C ARG A 190 5.71 18.63 16.07
N ALA A 191 6.48 19.01 17.09
CA ALA A 191 7.30 18.08 17.86
C ALA A 191 6.46 16.94 18.46
N THR A 192 7.07 15.77 18.56
CA THR A 192 6.50 14.54 19.12
C THR A 192 7.45 13.95 20.14
N ASP A 193 6.93 13.20 21.12
CA ASP A 193 7.75 12.36 22.00
C ASP A 193 8.03 10.97 21.39
N LEU A 194 7.50 10.66 20.20
CA LEU A 194 7.62 9.36 19.52
C LEU A 194 7.08 8.18 20.33
N ALA A 195 6.22 8.44 21.32
CA ALA A 195 5.63 7.40 22.14
C ALA A 195 4.59 6.59 21.35
N GLY A 196 4.37 5.36 21.79
CA GLY A 196 3.31 4.51 21.24
C GLY A 196 3.67 3.83 19.92
N ASN A 197 2.64 3.39 19.20
CA ASN A 197 2.77 2.56 18.01
C ASN A 197 3.36 3.38 16.84
N PRO A 198 4.50 2.96 16.25
CA PRO A 198 5.10 3.68 15.13
C PRO A 198 4.27 3.62 13.85
N LEU A 199 3.47 2.58 13.62
CA LEU A 199 2.57 2.55 12.46
C LEU A 199 1.50 3.63 12.59
N ASP A 200 0.85 3.71 13.76
CA ASP A 200 -0.21 4.70 14.01
C ASP A 200 0.34 6.13 13.83
N GLU A 201 1.49 6.45 14.43
CA GLU A 201 2.12 7.77 14.25
C GLU A 201 2.51 8.04 12.78
N ALA A 202 2.98 7.02 12.05
CA ALA A 202 3.31 7.17 10.62
C ALA A 202 2.05 7.37 9.76
N GLN A 203 0.93 6.74 10.12
CA GLN A 203 -0.38 6.93 9.47
C GLN A 203 -0.95 8.33 9.77
N ASP A 204 -0.76 8.88 10.98
CA ASP A 204 -1.13 10.26 11.31
C ASP A 204 -0.32 11.26 10.47
N VAL A 205 0.97 11.01 10.29
CA VAL A 205 1.83 11.80 9.40
C VAL A 205 1.34 11.72 7.95
N ALA A 206 1.02 10.52 7.46
CA ALA A 206 0.47 10.33 6.12
C ALA A 206 -0.88 11.04 5.95
N THR A 207 -1.73 11.06 6.98
CA THR A 207 -3.01 11.77 7.00
C THR A 207 -2.80 13.29 6.94
N ALA A 208 -1.87 13.84 7.72
CA ALA A 208 -1.51 15.26 7.69
C ALA A 208 -0.91 15.69 6.34
N GLU A 209 -0.17 14.81 5.67
CA GLU A 209 0.32 15.01 4.31
C GLU A 209 -0.79 14.80 3.25
N ILE A 210 -1.82 14.00 3.51
CA ILE A 210 -2.65 13.40 2.45
C ILE A 210 -1.75 12.62 1.46
N GLY A 211 -0.74 11.95 2.02
CA GLY A 211 0.21 11.12 1.31
C GLY A 211 -0.20 9.65 1.28
N GLU A 212 0.66 8.83 0.70
CA GLU A 212 0.47 7.38 0.66
C GLU A 212 1.60 6.72 1.46
N LEU A 213 1.25 5.94 2.48
CA LEU A 213 2.18 5.12 3.26
C LEU A 213 1.80 3.65 3.08
N TYR A 214 2.63 2.85 2.43
CA TYR A 214 2.36 1.43 2.16
C TYR A 214 3.66 0.63 2.03
N VAL A 215 3.58 -0.70 1.97
CA VAL A 215 4.72 -1.55 1.62
C VAL A 215 4.60 -1.99 0.15
N ASP A 216 5.67 -1.81 -0.63
CA ASP A 216 5.69 -2.20 -2.05
C ASP A 216 5.91 -3.71 -2.24
N ALA A 217 5.82 -4.19 -3.48
CA ALA A 217 6.02 -5.61 -3.79
C ALA A 217 7.43 -6.15 -3.44
N GLN A 218 8.42 -5.26 -3.24
CA GLN A 218 9.78 -5.62 -2.80
C GLN A 218 9.92 -5.63 -1.27
N GLY A 219 8.88 -5.24 -0.52
CA GLY A 219 8.88 -5.22 0.93
C GLY A 219 9.44 -3.93 1.55
N ASP A 220 9.64 -2.88 0.75
CA ASP A 220 10.11 -1.58 1.25
C ASP A 220 8.94 -0.76 1.78
N ILE A 221 9.14 -0.05 2.91
CA ILE A 221 8.17 0.95 3.37
C ILE A 221 8.27 2.17 2.46
N VAL A 222 7.19 2.48 1.76
CA VAL A 222 7.08 3.58 0.81
C VAL A 222 6.23 4.68 1.41
N PHE A 223 6.74 5.90 1.40
CA PHE A 223 5.97 7.11 1.62
C PHE A 223 6.02 7.99 0.38
N ARG A 224 4.86 8.27 -0.21
CA ARG A 224 4.71 9.20 -1.34
C ARG A 224 4.00 10.45 -0.82
N SER A 225 4.57 11.62 -1.10
CA SER A 225 3.91 12.88 -0.78
C SER A 225 2.66 13.07 -1.64
N ARG A 226 1.76 13.96 -1.23
CA ARG A 226 0.50 14.23 -1.95
C ARG A 226 0.71 14.58 -3.43
N HIS A 227 1.83 15.25 -3.73
CA HIS A 227 2.19 15.69 -5.08
C HIS A 227 2.66 14.55 -5.98
N ALA A 228 2.95 13.37 -5.44
CA ALA A 228 3.37 12.21 -6.23
C ALA A 228 2.30 11.82 -7.26
N LEU A 229 1.01 11.99 -6.93
CA LEU A 229 -0.09 11.70 -7.85
C LEU A 229 -0.09 12.59 -9.12
N LEU A 230 0.64 13.71 -9.08
CA LEU A 230 0.74 14.69 -10.16
C LEU A 230 2.07 14.67 -10.89
N THR A 231 3.14 14.41 -10.14
CA THR A 231 4.51 14.61 -10.61
C THR A 231 5.18 13.30 -10.98
N ASP A 232 4.77 12.19 -10.37
CA ASP A 232 5.30 10.87 -10.68
C ASP A 232 4.71 10.38 -12.01
N PRO A 233 5.55 10.02 -13.01
CA PRO A 233 5.08 9.48 -14.29
C PRO A 233 4.08 8.33 -14.16
N ARG A 234 4.23 7.48 -13.13
CA ARG A 234 3.35 6.32 -12.92
C ARG A 234 1.92 6.70 -12.52
N SER A 235 1.72 7.93 -12.00
CA SER A 235 0.42 8.46 -11.58
C SER A 235 -0.09 9.54 -12.54
N SER A 236 0.80 10.29 -13.19
CA SER A 236 0.39 11.34 -14.14
C SER A 236 -0.05 10.78 -15.49
N THR A 237 0.49 9.63 -15.93
CA THR A 237 0.17 8.99 -17.21
C THR A 237 -0.52 7.66 -17.00
N SER A 238 -1.58 7.39 -17.78
CA SER A 238 -2.25 6.08 -17.75
C SER A 238 -1.35 5.00 -18.34
N TRP A 239 -1.15 3.93 -17.59
CA TRP A 239 -0.32 2.81 -17.98
C TRP A 239 -0.95 1.90 -19.03
N ALA A 240 -2.27 1.78 -19.02
CA ALA A 240 -3.04 0.97 -19.95
C ALA A 240 -4.53 1.32 -19.91
N THR A 241 -5.21 0.98 -21.00
CA THR A 241 -6.67 1.07 -21.09
C THR A 241 -7.27 -0.33 -20.97
N PHE A 242 -8.13 -0.51 -19.98
CA PHE A 242 -8.84 -1.75 -19.72
C PHE A 242 -10.28 -1.65 -20.21
N GLY A 243 -10.70 -2.59 -21.04
CA GLY A 243 -11.99 -2.54 -21.69
C GLY A 243 -12.28 -3.75 -22.58
N SER A 244 -13.40 -3.70 -23.29
CA SER A 244 -13.87 -4.81 -24.12
C SER A 244 -13.46 -4.74 -25.59
N ASN A 245 -12.82 -3.66 -26.05
CA ASN A 245 -12.43 -3.46 -27.44
C ASN A 245 -10.96 -3.84 -27.66
N THR A 246 -10.66 -5.14 -27.58
CA THR A 246 -9.30 -5.67 -27.72
C THR A 246 -8.68 -5.37 -29.08
N ALA A 247 -9.50 -5.23 -30.14
CA ALA A 247 -9.05 -4.81 -31.46
C ALA A 247 -8.46 -3.38 -31.50
N ALA A 248 -8.79 -2.54 -30.51
CA ALA A 248 -8.21 -1.21 -30.34
C ALA A 248 -7.05 -1.18 -29.32
N GLY A 249 -6.56 -2.34 -28.88
CA GLY A 249 -5.48 -2.45 -27.90
C GLY A 249 -5.93 -2.34 -26.44
N GLU A 250 -7.24 -2.44 -26.15
CA GLU A 250 -7.72 -2.50 -24.77
C GLU A 250 -7.43 -3.86 -24.14
N ILE A 251 -7.02 -3.84 -22.87
CA ILE A 251 -6.76 -5.05 -22.09
C ILE A 251 -8.07 -5.55 -21.49
N PRO A 252 -8.45 -6.82 -21.72
CA PRO A 252 -9.71 -7.34 -21.24
C PRO A 252 -9.74 -7.48 -19.71
N TYR A 253 -10.82 -7.02 -19.10
CA TYR A 253 -11.15 -7.31 -17.69
C TYR A 253 -12.20 -8.43 -17.59
N VAL A 254 -12.30 -9.04 -16.41
CA VAL A 254 -13.27 -10.09 -16.10
C VAL A 254 -14.56 -9.49 -15.56
N GLY A 255 -15.69 -9.98 -16.06
CA GLY A 255 -17.01 -9.60 -15.56
C GLY A 255 -17.33 -8.13 -15.84
N ARG A 256 -17.48 -7.33 -14.78
CA ARG A 256 -17.73 -5.88 -14.88
C ARG A 256 -16.89 -5.14 -13.84
N PRO A 257 -16.46 -3.90 -14.12
CA PRO A 257 -15.87 -3.06 -13.10
C PRO A 257 -16.86 -2.85 -11.95
N GLY A 258 -16.34 -2.82 -10.72
CA GLY A 258 -17.10 -2.34 -9.57
C GLY A 258 -17.49 -0.88 -9.78
N ILE A 259 -18.72 -0.53 -9.45
CA ILE A 259 -19.25 0.84 -9.61
C ILE A 259 -19.90 1.29 -8.30
N SER A 260 -19.77 2.57 -7.98
CA SER A 260 -20.45 3.22 -6.87
C SER A 260 -20.94 4.60 -7.32
N TYR A 261 -22.16 4.93 -6.94
CA TYR A 261 -22.73 6.27 -7.07
C TYR A 261 -23.60 6.51 -5.83
N ASP A 262 -22.91 6.80 -4.74
CA ASP A 262 -23.50 6.97 -3.42
C ASP A 262 -22.83 8.14 -2.70
N ARG A 263 -23.41 8.48 -1.55
CA ARG A 263 -22.94 9.56 -0.67
C ARG A 263 -22.06 9.07 0.47
N MET A 264 -21.63 7.81 0.46
CA MET A 264 -20.90 7.23 1.62
C MET A 264 -19.51 7.85 1.81
N GLN A 265 -18.91 8.35 0.72
CA GLN A 265 -17.58 8.96 0.75
C GLN A 265 -17.61 10.49 0.69
N MET A 266 -18.81 11.07 0.59
CA MET A 266 -19.02 12.50 0.47
C MET A 266 -18.69 13.20 1.79
N VAL A 267 -18.07 14.37 1.70
CA VAL A 267 -17.75 15.26 2.82
C VAL A 267 -18.01 16.70 2.39
N ASN A 268 -19.01 17.33 2.99
CA ASN A 268 -19.40 18.72 2.71
C ASN A 268 -19.24 19.67 3.90
N ARG A 269 -18.68 19.18 5.01
CA ARG A 269 -18.26 19.97 6.17
C ARG A 269 -17.03 19.35 6.82
N VAL A 270 -16.02 20.16 7.08
CA VAL A 270 -14.75 19.74 7.68
C VAL A 270 -14.43 20.62 8.87
N THR A 271 -14.19 19.99 10.02
CA THR A 271 -13.69 20.64 11.24
C THR A 271 -12.30 20.08 11.52
N VAL A 272 -11.32 20.94 11.81
CA VAL A 272 -9.96 20.51 12.13
C VAL A 272 -9.50 21.14 13.43
N THR A 273 -8.86 20.35 14.27
CA THR A 273 -8.14 20.79 15.46
C THR A 273 -6.65 20.54 15.25
N ARG A 274 -5.78 21.44 15.71
CA ARG A 274 -4.34 21.14 15.73
C ARG A 274 -4.00 20.34 16.96
N ASP A 275 -3.13 19.36 16.82
CA ASP A 275 -2.71 18.54 17.95
C ASP A 275 -2.11 19.39 19.07
N GLY A 276 -2.47 19.06 20.32
CA GLY A 276 -2.14 19.83 21.51
C GLY A 276 -2.93 21.12 21.75
N GLU A 277 -3.91 21.46 20.90
CA GLU A 277 -4.79 22.63 21.08
C GLU A 277 -6.23 22.19 21.44
N ASP A 278 -6.90 22.90 22.34
CA ASP A 278 -8.28 22.57 22.78
C ASP A 278 -9.36 23.09 21.82
N ALA A 279 -9.04 24.10 21.00
CA ALA A 279 -10.01 24.77 20.15
C ALA A 279 -9.89 24.33 18.68
N ALA A 280 -11.01 23.88 18.13
CA ALA A 280 -11.14 23.66 16.69
C ALA A 280 -11.02 24.97 15.90
N LEU A 281 -10.48 24.87 14.70
CA LEU A 281 -10.39 25.97 13.74
C LEU A 281 -11.76 26.30 13.12
N PRO A 282 -11.89 27.45 12.43
CA PRO A 282 -13.10 27.78 11.70
C PRO A 282 -13.52 26.67 10.73
N VAL A 283 -14.78 26.25 10.82
CA VAL A 283 -15.37 25.21 9.98
C VAL A 283 -15.29 25.58 8.50
N VAL A 284 -14.93 24.61 7.67
CA VAL A 284 -14.93 24.72 6.21
C VAL A 284 -16.09 23.89 5.66
N GLU A 285 -17.03 24.52 4.96
CA GLU A 285 -18.26 23.86 4.50
C GLU A 285 -18.76 24.33 3.13
N ASP A 286 -19.51 23.46 2.44
CA ASP A 286 -20.27 23.80 1.23
C ASP A 286 -21.77 23.78 1.55
N ALA A 287 -22.32 24.96 1.89
CA ALA A 287 -23.71 25.13 2.25
C ALA A 287 -24.69 24.69 1.14
N ALA A 288 -24.29 24.82 -0.14
CA ALA A 288 -25.13 24.42 -1.26
C ALA A 288 -25.18 22.90 -1.40
N SER A 289 -24.04 22.22 -1.24
CA SER A 289 -24.00 20.76 -1.15
C SER A 289 -24.78 20.25 0.06
N ILE A 290 -24.64 20.87 1.25
CA ILE A 290 -25.41 20.52 2.45
C ILE A 290 -26.92 20.63 2.17
N GLY A 291 -27.36 21.70 1.50
CA GLY A 291 -28.76 21.87 1.14
C GLY A 291 -29.29 20.81 0.16
N ARG A 292 -28.44 20.30 -0.76
CA ARG A 292 -28.83 19.28 -1.75
C ARG A 292 -28.77 17.85 -1.19
N HIS A 293 -27.75 17.53 -0.41
CA HIS A 293 -27.37 16.15 -0.10
C HIS A 293 -27.44 15.82 1.40
N GLY A 294 -27.70 16.81 2.25
CA GLY A 294 -27.65 16.69 3.71
C GLY A 294 -26.25 16.90 4.27
N LEU A 295 -26.14 16.88 5.60
CA LEU A 295 -24.85 17.08 6.29
C LEU A 295 -24.00 15.81 6.25
N HIS A 296 -22.79 15.94 5.71
CA HIS A 296 -21.76 14.92 5.69
C HIS A 296 -20.46 15.52 6.23
N ALA A 297 -20.16 15.26 7.50
CA ALA A 297 -19.08 15.93 8.22
C ALA A 297 -17.93 14.98 8.57
N ILE A 298 -16.71 15.53 8.59
CA ILE A 298 -15.53 14.91 9.21
C ILE A 298 -14.91 15.89 10.21
N GLU A 299 -14.38 15.33 11.28
CA GLU A 299 -13.58 16.02 12.27
C GLU A 299 -12.23 15.32 12.39
N GLU A 300 -11.14 16.07 12.37
CA GLU A 300 -9.79 15.50 12.44
C GLU A 300 -8.88 16.35 13.33
N THR A 301 -7.98 15.69 14.05
CA THR A 301 -6.88 16.34 14.78
C THR A 301 -5.59 16.13 14.01
N LEU A 302 -4.88 17.20 13.64
CA LEU A 302 -3.70 17.12 12.80
C LEU A 302 -2.42 17.60 13.53
N PRO A 303 -1.30 16.88 13.42
CA PRO A 303 -0.01 17.26 14.01
C PRO A 303 0.72 18.36 13.22
N VAL A 304 0.02 19.36 12.68
CA VAL A 304 0.59 20.43 11.85
C VAL A 304 0.98 21.67 12.67
N THR A 305 2.00 22.38 12.20
CA THR A 305 2.56 23.56 12.91
C THR A 305 1.68 24.81 12.84
N THR A 306 0.89 25.02 11.77
CA THR A 306 0.15 26.27 11.54
C THR A 306 -1.34 26.06 11.28
N ASP A 307 -2.17 27.04 11.67
CA ASP A 307 -3.61 27.05 11.35
C ASP A 307 -3.85 27.08 9.84
N GLU A 308 -2.96 27.74 9.08
CA GLU A 308 -3.04 27.83 7.62
C GLU A 308 -2.91 26.44 6.97
N ALA A 309 -1.97 25.62 7.42
CA ALA A 309 -1.84 24.24 6.95
C ALA A 309 -3.11 23.44 7.25
N ALA A 310 -3.59 23.47 8.50
CA ALA A 310 -4.80 22.75 8.90
C ALA A 310 -6.05 23.19 8.09
N LEU A 311 -6.23 24.49 7.85
CA LEU A 311 -7.33 25.00 7.03
C LEU A 311 -7.16 24.69 5.53
N GLY A 312 -5.92 24.64 5.02
CA GLY A 312 -5.62 24.20 3.67
C GLY A 312 -5.99 22.73 3.45
N TRP A 313 -5.65 21.88 4.40
CA TRP A 313 -6.07 20.47 4.44
C TRP A 313 -7.60 20.36 4.41
N ALA A 314 -8.31 21.12 5.26
CA ALA A 314 -9.78 21.08 5.32
C ALA A 314 -10.45 21.48 3.99
N ARG A 315 -9.94 22.52 3.34
CA ARG A 315 -10.42 22.98 2.02
C ARG A 315 -10.14 21.96 0.94
N TRP A 316 -9.00 21.27 1.00
CA TRP A 316 -8.67 20.22 0.06
C TRP A 316 -9.64 19.04 0.15
N ILE A 317 -9.92 18.55 1.36
CA ILE A 317 -10.91 17.49 1.58
C ILE A 317 -12.28 17.89 1.05
N LEU A 318 -12.73 19.11 1.38
CA LEU A 318 -14.02 19.63 0.92
C LEU A 318 -14.08 19.67 -0.62
N TRP A 319 -13.02 20.16 -1.29
CA TRP A 319 -12.99 20.24 -2.74
C TRP A 319 -13.05 18.86 -3.41
N GLN A 320 -12.38 17.87 -2.83
CA GLN A 320 -12.36 16.51 -3.37
C GLN A 320 -13.71 15.81 -3.24
N GLU A 321 -14.49 16.05 -2.18
CA GLU A 321 -15.61 15.17 -1.82
C GLU A 321 -16.92 15.89 -1.49
N SER A 322 -17.05 17.20 -1.76
CA SER A 322 -18.30 17.92 -1.47
C SER A 322 -19.49 17.48 -2.32
N GLU A 323 -19.25 16.83 -3.46
CA GLU A 323 -20.29 16.34 -4.36
C GLU A 323 -20.13 14.83 -4.61
N PRO A 324 -21.24 14.07 -4.72
CA PRO A 324 -21.19 12.66 -5.06
C PRO A 324 -20.56 12.46 -6.44
N GLU A 325 -19.85 11.35 -6.59
CA GLU A 325 -19.17 10.98 -7.84
C GLU A 325 -19.56 9.57 -8.27
N PHE A 326 -19.85 9.40 -9.56
CA PHE A 326 -19.88 8.06 -10.14
C PHE A 326 -18.44 7.59 -10.32
N ARG A 327 -18.08 6.48 -9.69
CA ARG A 327 -16.70 5.99 -9.65
C ARG A 327 -16.61 4.49 -9.91
N PHE A 328 -15.50 4.09 -10.54
CA PHE A 328 -15.09 2.70 -10.54
C PHE A 328 -14.43 2.38 -9.20
N THR A 329 -14.86 1.32 -8.54
CA THR A 329 -14.37 0.92 -7.22
C THR A 329 -13.44 -0.29 -7.29
N SER A 330 -13.58 -1.12 -8.31
CA SER A 330 -12.69 -2.26 -8.53
C SER A 330 -12.61 -2.70 -9.98
N LEU A 331 -11.53 -3.38 -10.33
CA LEU A 331 -11.34 -4.01 -11.63
C LEU A 331 -10.62 -5.35 -11.45
N ALA A 332 -11.16 -6.41 -12.03
CA ALA A 332 -10.53 -7.73 -12.02
C ALA A 332 -10.01 -8.09 -13.41
N ILE A 333 -8.79 -8.61 -13.50
CA ILE A 333 -8.18 -9.15 -14.71
C ILE A 333 -7.71 -10.59 -14.46
N ASP A 334 -7.72 -11.41 -15.50
CA ASP A 334 -7.32 -12.82 -15.42
C ASP A 334 -6.39 -13.12 -16.58
N ALA A 335 -5.18 -13.55 -16.24
CA ALA A 335 -4.13 -13.82 -17.21
C ALA A 335 -4.50 -14.94 -18.20
N ARG A 336 -5.49 -15.81 -17.89
CA ARG A 336 -5.92 -16.87 -18.81
C ARG A 336 -6.60 -16.37 -20.08
N ILE A 337 -7.09 -15.12 -20.07
CA ILE A 337 -7.75 -14.54 -21.25
C ILE A 337 -6.74 -14.29 -22.35
N ASP A 338 -5.62 -13.65 -22.00
CA ASP A 338 -4.51 -13.32 -22.89
C ASP A 338 -3.24 -13.15 -22.03
N PRO A 339 -2.48 -14.23 -21.79
CA PRO A 339 -1.37 -14.19 -20.84
C PRO A 339 -0.31 -13.15 -21.20
N ASP A 340 0.04 -13.04 -22.49
CA ASP A 340 1.15 -12.18 -22.93
C ASP A 340 0.80 -10.70 -22.77
N THR A 341 -0.47 -10.33 -22.94
CA THR A 341 -0.93 -8.94 -22.74
C THR A 341 -1.31 -8.66 -21.28
N VAL A 342 -2.02 -9.57 -20.61
CA VAL A 342 -2.63 -9.29 -19.29
C VAL A 342 -1.62 -9.44 -18.16
N LEU A 343 -0.74 -10.44 -18.22
CA LEU A 343 0.14 -10.80 -17.11
C LEU A 343 1.17 -9.71 -16.77
N PRO A 344 1.81 -9.02 -17.72
CA PRO A 344 2.69 -7.88 -17.40
C PRO A 344 1.98 -6.77 -16.61
N HIS A 345 0.68 -6.57 -16.86
CA HIS A 345 -0.13 -5.63 -16.09
C HIS A 345 -0.59 -6.22 -14.74
N ALA A 346 -0.99 -7.48 -14.71
CA ALA A 346 -1.37 -8.16 -13.47
C ALA A 346 -0.23 -8.18 -12.45
N ALA A 347 1.01 -8.40 -12.90
CA ALA A 347 2.18 -8.54 -12.03
C ALA A 347 2.98 -7.23 -11.85
N GLY A 348 2.91 -6.32 -12.82
CA GLY A 348 3.76 -5.13 -12.87
C GLY A 348 3.06 -3.81 -12.54
N ARG A 349 1.78 -3.84 -12.16
CA ARG A 349 1.08 -2.65 -11.63
C ARG A 349 1.20 -2.58 -10.11
N GLU A 350 1.31 -1.37 -9.62
CA GLU A 350 1.65 -1.07 -8.23
C GLU A 350 0.73 0.05 -7.67
N ILE A 351 0.57 0.13 -6.35
CA ILE A 351 -0.25 1.13 -5.66
C ILE A 351 0.17 2.54 -6.12
N GLY A 352 -0.82 3.35 -6.47
CA GLY A 352 -0.63 4.70 -7.03
C GLY A 352 -0.49 4.75 -8.55
N ASP A 353 -0.38 3.62 -9.24
CA ASP A 353 -0.41 3.60 -10.71
C ASP A 353 -1.76 4.09 -11.24
N ARG A 354 -1.70 4.86 -12.33
CA ARG A 354 -2.89 5.30 -13.06
C ARG A 354 -3.23 4.33 -14.19
N ILE A 355 -4.50 3.98 -14.29
CA ILE A 355 -5.06 3.16 -15.37
C ILE A 355 -6.32 3.82 -15.92
N THR A 356 -6.67 3.50 -17.17
CA THR A 356 -7.93 3.93 -17.78
C THR A 356 -8.88 2.75 -17.83
N VAL A 357 -10.12 2.93 -17.34
CA VAL A 357 -11.16 1.90 -17.38
C VAL A 357 -12.27 2.34 -18.33
N VAL A 358 -12.61 1.48 -19.27
CA VAL A 358 -13.66 1.71 -20.27
C VAL A 358 -14.76 0.67 -20.11
N ARG A 359 -15.94 1.14 -19.70
CA ARG A 359 -17.15 0.31 -19.55
C ARG A 359 -18.10 0.56 -20.72
N ARG A 360 -18.53 -0.51 -21.38
CA ARG A 360 -19.51 -0.47 -22.48
C ARG A 360 -20.76 -1.30 -22.15
N PRO A 361 -21.74 -0.74 -21.41
CA PRO A 361 -22.98 -1.44 -21.13
C PRO A 361 -23.80 -1.64 -22.43
N PRO A 362 -24.45 -2.80 -22.62
CA PRO A 362 -25.31 -3.03 -23.78
C PRO A 362 -26.40 -1.95 -23.92
N GLY A 363 -26.46 -1.29 -25.07
CA GLY A 363 -27.42 -0.21 -25.34
C GLY A 363 -27.22 1.07 -24.52
N GLY A 364 -26.15 1.18 -23.74
CA GLY A 364 -25.86 2.35 -22.92
C GLY A 364 -24.70 3.18 -23.44
N ILE A 365 -24.36 4.22 -22.66
CA ILE A 365 -23.26 5.13 -22.97
C ILE A 365 -21.93 4.49 -22.56
N VAL A 366 -20.92 4.66 -23.41
CA VAL A 366 -19.54 4.29 -23.09
C VAL A 366 -19.03 5.22 -21.99
N ASP A 367 -18.60 4.64 -20.87
CA ASP A 367 -18.03 5.39 -19.76
C ASP A 367 -16.53 5.08 -19.68
N GLN A 368 -15.71 6.12 -19.76
CA GLN A 368 -14.25 6.04 -19.71
C GLN A 368 -13.76 6.96 -18.62
N ARG A 369 -12.99 6.41 -17.67
CA ARG A 369 -12.44 7.16 -16.55
C ARG A 369 -11.03 6.70 -16.24
N ASP A 370 -10.24 7.63 -15.73
CA ASP A 370 -8.94 7.31 -15.17
C ASP A 370 -9.06 7.04 -13.68
N CYS A 371 -8.31 6.05 -13.21
CA CYS A 371 -8.32 5.61 -11.82
C CYS A 371 -6.91 5.38 -11.31
N PHE A 372 -6.69 5.66 -10.03
CA PHE A 372 -5.52 5.21 -9.29
C PHE A 372 -5.79 3.85 -8.66
N ILE A 373 -4.79 2.98 -8.70
CA ILE A 373 -4.79 1.70 -7.96
C ILE A 373 -4.52 1.98 -6.48
N ARG A 374 -5.42 1.56 -5.60
CA ARG A 374 -5.35 1.75 -4.14
C ARG A 374 -5.24 0.45 -3.36
N SER A 375 -5.69 -0.65 -3.95
CA SER A 375 -5.43 -1.98 -3.39
C SER A 375 -5.15 -2.97 -4.49
N ILE A 376 -4.43 -4.04 -4.15
CA ILE A 376 -4.05 -5.11 -5.08
C ILE A 376 -4.28 -6.44 -4.38
N SER A 377 -5.09 -7.28 -5.00
CA SER A 377 -5.31 -8.68 -4.62
C SER A 377 -4.84 -9.57 -5.74
N HIS A 378 -4.02 -10.57 -5.44
CA HIS A 378 -3.64 -11.63 -6.37
C HIS A 378 -4.11 -12.97 -5.85
N THR A 379 -4.60 -13.82 -6.75
CA THR A 379 -4.80 -15.24 -6.48
C THR A 379 -4.15 -16.08 -7.57
N TRP A 380 -3.58 -17.21 -7.17
CA TRP A 380 -3.07 -18.20 -8.09
C TRP A 380 -3.52 -19.61 -7.68
N SER A 381 -3.87 -20.41 -8.68
CA SER A 381 -4.08 -21.85 -8.56
C SER A 381 -3.60 -22.57 -9.82
N PRO A 382 -3.16 -23.83 -9.72
CA PRO A 382 -2.74 -24.60 -10.88
C PRO A 382 -3.93 -24.89 -11.83
N PRO A 383 -3.67 -25.14 -13.13
CA PRO A 383 -2.34 -25.22 -13.74
C PRO A 383 -1.77 -23.90 -14.25
N ASP A 384 -2.37 -22.72 -14.00
CA ASP A 384 -1.78 -21.36 -14.24
C ASP A 384 -2.86 -20.25 -14.15
N ARG A 385 -3.70 -20.26 -13.11
CA ARG A 385 -4.81 -19.30 -12.98
C ARG A 385 -4.37 -18.09 -12.17
N TRP A 386 -3.67 -17.13 -12.78
CA TRP A 386 -3.36 -15.86 -12.13
C TRP A 386 -4.49 -14.85 -12.33
N GLN A 387 -5.15 -14.46 -11.23
CA GLN A 387 -6.14 -13.41 -11.21
C GLN A 387 -5.64 -12.25 -10.36
N THR A 388 -5.90 -11.02 -10.82
CA THR A 388 -5.59 -9.80 -10.07
C THR A 388 -6.84 -8.94 -9.96
N THR A 389 -7.13 -8.44 -8.77
CA THR A 389 -8.20 -7.48 -8.52
C THR A 389 -7.61 -6.21 -7.92
N TRP A 390 -7.87 -5.08 -8.56
CA TRP A 390 -7.50 -3.77 -8.03
C TRP A 390 -8.68 -3.10 -7.37
N GLY A 391 -8.46 -2.45 -6.23
CA GLY A 391 -9.34 -1.40 -5.71
C GLY A 391 -8.96 -0.06 -6.32
N LEU A 392 -9.96 0.72 -6.71
CA LEU A 392 -9.79 1.91 -7.53
C LEU A 392 -10.31 3.18 -6.84
N GLN A 393 -9.62 4.29 -7.09
CA GLN A 393 -10.07 5.66 -6.79
C GLN A 393 -10.08 6.48 -8.08
N GLY A 394 -11.08 7.33 -8.29
CA GLY A 394 -11.14 8.21 -9.44
C GLY A 394 -9.96 9.19 -9.48
N ALA A 395 -9.37 9.38 -10.65
CA ALA A 395 -8.27 10.33 -10.86
C ALA A 395 -8.73 11.69 -11.40
N ASP A 396 -10.02 11.84 -11.73
CA ASP A 396 -10.52 13.03 -12.43
C ASP A 396 -10.47 14.31 -11.59
N ARG A 397 -10.65 14.19 -10.27
CA ARG A 397 -10.53 15.30 -9.31
C ARG A 397 -9.08 15.60 -8.91
N TYR A 398 -8.09 14.93 -9.50
CA TYR A 398 -6.65 15.25 -9.31
C TYR A 398 -6.10 16.08 -10.48
N ARG A 399 -6.91 16.99 -11.04
CA ARG A 399 -6.50 17.95 -12.07
C ARG A 399 -6.35 19.33 -11.42
N PHE A 400 -5.11 19.81 -11.34
CA PHE A 400 -4.76 21.01 -10.57
C PHE A 400 -4.54 22.22 -11.46
N PHE A 401 -4.55 23.40 -10.85
CA PHE A 401 -4.18 24.62 -11.54
C PHE A 401 -2.66 24.66 -11.77
N VAL A 402 -2.23 24.58 -13.02
CA VAL A 402 -0.81 24.68 -13.40
C VAL A 402 -0.60 25.96 -14.21
N ILE A 403 0.14 26.92 -13.65
CA ILE A 403 0.45 28.20 -14.32
C ILE A 403 1.10 27.89 -15.68
N GLY A 404 0.49 28.39 -16.76
CA GLY A 404 1.00 28.23 -18.13
C GLY A 404 0.62 26.91 -18.83
N HIS A 405 -0.12 26.00 -18.19
CA HIS A 405 -0.57 24.76 -18.83
C HIS A 405 -1.86 24.97 -19.66
N PRO A 406 -1.96 24.48 -20.91
CA PRO A 406 -3.08 24.80 -21.80
C PRO A 406 -4.45 24.27 -21.33
N SER A 407 -4.49 23.19 -20.55
CA SER A 407 -5.73 22.63 -19.99
C SER A 407 -5.83 22.69 -18.47
N GLN A 408 -4.71 22.97 -17.79
CA GLN A 408 -4.63 23.00 -16.33
C GLN A 408 -4.42 24.41 -15.80
N GLY A 409 -4.02 25.39 -16.62
CA GLY A 409 -3.85 26.80 -16.23
C GLY A 409 -5.07 27.70 -16.42
N VAL A 410 -6.28 27.13 -16.43
CA VAL A 410 -7.53 27.90 -16.59
C VAL A 410 -8.06 28.34 -15.22
N ILE A 411 -8.06 29.67 -14.99
CA ILE A 411 -8.51 30.27 -13.72
C ILE A 411 -9.99 29.97 -13.51
N GLY A 412 -10.35 29.46 -12.32
CA GLY A 412 -11.73 29.12 -11.95
C GLY A 412 -12.18 27.70 -12.32
N ALA A 413 -11.34 26.88 -12.96
CA ALA A 413 -11.64 25.49 -13.28
C ALA A 413 -10.89 24.48 -12.40
N ASN A 414 -9.68 24.81 -11.95
CA ASN A 414 -8.83 23.93 -11.14
C ASN A 414 -8.37 24.67 -9.87
N VAL A 415 -8.13 23.93 -8.78
CA VAL A 415 -7.64 24.49 -7.52
C VAL A 415 -6.12 24.54 -7.49
N ILE A 416 -5.55 25.52 -6.78
CA ILE A 416 -4.11 25.57 -6.48
C ILE A 416 -3.81 24.43 -5.50
N ALA A 417 -2.78 23.62 -5.77
CA ALA A 417 -2.43 22.52 -4.88
C ALA A 417 -2.17 23.00 -3.45
N TYR A 418 -2.67 22.25 -2.47
CA TYR A 418 -2.41 22.45 -1.03
C TYR A 418 -0.98 22.01 -0.69
#